data_AF-A0A2H4VJE8-F1
#
_entry.id   AF-A0A2H4VJE8-F1
#
_cell.length_a   1.000
_cell.length_b   1.000
_cell.length_c   1.000
_cell.angle_alpha   90.00
_cell.angle_beta   90.00
_cell.angle_gamma   90.00
#
_symmetry.space_group_name_H-M   'P 1'
#
loop_
_entity.id
_entity.type
_entity.pdbx_description
1 polymer ?
#
loop_
_entity_poly.entity_id
_entity_poly.type
_entity_poly.pdbx_seq_one_letter_code
_entity_poly.pdbx_strand_id
1 'polypeptide(L)'
;MSVDFYKKIMEISKVMEEKGDGISYIRNKSDNYTIGTKKYSEEIARYLDEHVESWEGSEAQLTKKKGKNKQLSGKKVGYLWKIPVTQDEK
;
A
#
# COMPACT_ATOMS: atom_id res chain seq x y z
N MET A 1 -11.36 4.86 14.34
CA MET A 1 -10.05 4.20 14.12
C MET A 1 -9.44 3.88 15.47
N SER A 2 -9.21 2.60 15.76
CA SER A 2 -8.58 2.15 17.01
C SER A 2 -7.07 2.46 16.99
N VAL A 3 -6.49 2.76 18.16
CA VAL A 3 -5.05 3.02 18.33
C VAL A 3 -4.22 1.83 17.83
N ASP A 4 -4.74 0.62 17.99
CA ASP A 4 -4.09 -0.62 17.57
C ASP A 4 -3.99 -0.74 16.05
N PHE A 5 -4.96 -0.23 15.29
CA PHE A 5 -4.87 -0.18 13.84
C PHE A 5 -3.75 0.76 13.37
N TYR A 6 -3.63 1.94 14.00
CA TYR A 6 -2.53 2.86 13.67
C TYR A 6 -1.16 2.27 13.96
N LYS A 7 -1.00 1.53 15.06
CA LYS A 7 0.24 0.80 15.34
C LYS A 7 0.55 -0.24 14.26
N LYS A 8 -0.43 -1.07 13.89
CA LYS A 8 -0.28 -2.06 12.81
C LYS A 8 0.13 -1.39 11.50
N ILE A 9 -0.54 -0.32 11.10
CA ILE A 9 -0.21 0.41 9.86
C ILE A 9 1.20 1.02 9.90
N MET A 10 1.63 1.51 11.06
CA MET A 10 2.98 2.05 11.24
C MET A 10 4.05 0.96 11.09
N GLU A 11 3.81 -0.22 11.64
CA GLU A 11 4.68 -1.39 11.45
C GLU A 11 4.70 -1.86 9.99
N ILE A 12 3.52 -1.98 9.37
CA ILE A 12 3.37 -2.34 7.95
C ILE A 12 4.13 -1.34 7.06
N SER A 13 4.02 -0.05 7.32
CA SER A 13 4.75 0.99 6.56
C SER A 13 6.27 0.80 6.68
N LYS A 14 6.77 0.46 7.87
CA LYS A 14 8.19 0.21 8.09
C LYS A 14 8.69 -1.02 7.31
N VAL A 15 7.92 -2.12 7.35
CA VAL A 15 8.24 -3.34 6.59
C VAL A 15 8.19 -3.06 5.08
N MET A 16 7.16 -2.35 4.62
CA MET A 16 7.01 -2.01 3.20
C MET A 16 8.08 -1.04 2.70
N GLU A 17 8.56 -0.12 3.54
CA GLU A 17 9.68 0.75 3.20
C GLU A 17 10.98 -0.05 3.03
N GLU A 18 11.27 -0.96 3.95
CA GLU A 18 12.50 -1.76 3.93
C GLU A 18 12.47 -2.82 2.81
N LYS A 19 11.38 -3.58 2.70
CA LYS A 19 11.25 -4.73 1.78
C LYS A 19 10.76 -4.33 0.39
N GLY A 20 10.04 -3.23 0.29
CA GLY A 20 9.42 -2.73 -0.95
C GLY A 20 10.30 -1.81 -1.77
N ASP A 21 11.57 -1.64 -1.38
CA ASP A 21 12.52 -0.68 -1.96
C ASP A 21 11.97 0.77 -1.86
N GLY A 22 11.44 1.08 -0.68
CA GLY A 22 10.84 2.35 -0.35
C GLY A 22 9.36 2.47 -0.73
N ILE A 23 8.68 3.32 0.03
CA ILE A 23 7.29 3.67 -0.25
C ILE A 23 7.23 4.82 -1.26
N SER A 24 6.53 4.57 -2.36
CA SER A 24 6.30 5.52 -3.44
C SER A 24 4.93 6.20 -3.35
N TYR A 25 3.98 5.60 -2.63
CA TYR A 25 2.63 6.12 -2.47
C TYR A 25 2.03 5.69 -1.13
N ILE A 26 1.31 6.59 -0.46
CA ILE A 26 0.50 6.25 0.72
C ILE A 26 -0.82 6.99 0.58
N ARG A 27 -1.92 6.27 0.76
CA ARG A 27 -3.26 6.83 0.84
C ARG A 27 -3.97 6.23 2.03
N ASN A 28 -4.21 7.06 3.02
CA ASN A 28 -5.07 6.70 4.15
C ASN A 28 -6.50 7.18 3.85
N LYS A 29 -7.42 6.24 3.61
CA LYS A 29 -8.86 6.52 3.61
C LYS A 29 -9.49 5.83 4.82
N SER A 30 -10.62 6.37 5.27
CA SER A 30 -11.42 5.81 6.37
C SER A 30 -11.74 4.33 6.17
N ASP A 31 -11.97 3.91 4.91
CA ASP A 31 -12.36 2.54 4.59
C ASP A 31 -11.16 1.63 4.27
N ASN A 32 -10.07 2.21 3.75
CA ASN A 32 -8.96 1.45 3.21
C ASN A 32 -7.64 2.22 3.32
N TYR A 33 -6.61 1.53 3.75
CA TYR A 33 -5.25 2.03 3.76
C TYR A 33 -4.46 1.45 2.59
N THR A 34 -3.99 2.29 1.68
CA THR A 34 -3.27 1.86 0.46
C THR A 34 -1.83 2.34 0.48
N ILE A 35 -0.88 1.41 0.38
CA ILE A 35 0.53 1.71 0.19
C ILE A 35 0.95 1.31 -1.22
N GLY A 36 1.74 2.13 -1.88
CA GLY A 36 2.42 1.76 -3.11
C GLY A 36 3.91 1.63 -2.91
N THR A 37 4.46 0.48 -3.25
CA THR A 37 5.90 0.19 -3.25
C THR A 37 6.47 0.28 -4.67
N LYS A 38 7.79 0.39 -4.80
CA LYS A 38 8.43 0.39 -6.13
C LYS A 38 8.33 -0.97 -6.82
N LYS A 39 8.35 -2.06 -6.04
CA LYS A 39 8.27 -3.43 -6.53
C LYS A 39 7.34 -4.28 -5.66
N TYR A 40 6.83 -5.35 -6.24
CA TYR A 40 6.22 -6.44 -5.48
C TYR A 40 7.29 -7.14 -4.63
N SER A 41 6.93 -7.54 -3.42
CA SER A 41 7.79 -8.31 -2.52
C SER A 41 6.96 -9.37 -1.83
N GLU A 42 7.34 -10.64 -1.99
CA GLU A 42 6.66 -11.76 -1.36
C GLU A 42 6.75 -11.69 0.17
N GLU A 43 7.80 -11.08 0.73
CA GLU A 43 7.92 -10.85 2.17
C GLU A 43 6.84 -9.90 2.68
N ILE A 44 6.46 -8.88 1.90
CA ILE A 44 5.35 -7.98 2.25
C ILE A 44 4.03 -8.72 2.19
N ALA A 45 3.82 -9.55 1.17
CA ALA A 45 2.60 -10.35 1.04
C ALA A 45 2.43 -11.29 2.25
N ARG A 46 3.47 -12.06 2.60
CA ARG A 46 3.47 -12.94 3.79
C ARG A 46 3.21 -12.16 5.07
N TYR A 47 3.89 -11.03 5.25
CA TYR A 47 3.69 -10.18 6.42
C TYR A 47 2.24 -9.69 6.52
N LEU A 48 1.63 -9.30 5.39
CA LEU A 48 0.21 -8.92 5.39
C LEU A 48 -0.69 -10.12 5.71
N ASP A 49 -0.46 -11.30 5.11
CA ASP A 49 -1.22 -12.52 5.43
C ASP A 49 -1.17 -12.90 6.92
N GLU A 50 -0.04 -12.65 7.60
CA GLU A 50 0.10 -12.92 9.03
C GLU A 50 -0.51 -11.83 9.94
N HIS A 51 -0.48 -10.56 9.52
CA HIS A 51 -0.81 -9.42 10.38
C HIS A 51 -2.18 -8.76 10.08
N VAL A 52 -2.73 -8.95 8.89
CA VAL A 52 -4.03 -8.42 8.46
C VAL A 52 -4.93 -9.55 7.96
N GLU A 53 -6.21 -9.51 8.30
CA GLU A 53 -7.17 -10.54 7.88
C GLU A 53 -7.41 -10.58 6.38
N SER A 54 -7.31 -9.43 5.72
CA SER A 54 -7.48 -9.32 4.27
C SER A 54 -6.65 -8.17 3.73
N TRP A 55 -6.14 -8.36 2.52
CA TRP A 55 -5.47 -7.34 1.75
C TRP A 55 -5.66 -7.62 0.25
N GLU A 56 -5.61 -6.56 -0.54
CA GLU A 56 -5.70 -6.62 -2.00
C GLU A 56 -4.40 -6.09 -2.61
N GLY A 57 -3.76 -6.93 -3.42
CA GLY A 57 -2.60 -6.56 -4.22
C GLY A 57 -3.00 -6.16 -5.63
N SER A 58 -2.43 -5.09 -6.16
CA SER A 58 -2.62 -4.70 -7.56
C SER A 58 -1.37 -4.07 -8.12
N GLU A 59 -0.95 -4.52 -9.31
CA GLU A 59 0.09 -3.81 -10.05
C GLU A 59 -0.38 -2.39 -10.35
N ALA A 60 0.48 -1.41 -10.07
CA ALA A 60 0.17 -0.03 -10.40
C ALA A 60 0.18 0.07 -11.92
N GLN A 61 -1.00 0.01 -12.54
CA GLN A 61 -1.11 0.20 -13.98
C GLN A 61 -0.63 1.62 -14.32
N LEU A 62 0.62 1.70 -14.78
CA LEU A 62 1.13 2.82 -15.55
C LEU A 62 0.34 2.80 -16.86
N THR A 63 -0.89 3.31 -16.83
CA THR A 63 -1.60 3.60 -18.07
C THR A 63 -0.73 4.61 -18.79
N LYS A 64 0.04 4.15 -19.79
CA LYS A 64 0.61 5.02 -20.83
C LYS A 64 -0.59 5.66 -21.51
N LYS A 65 -1.10 6.77 -20.96
CA LYS A 65 -2.04 7.62 -21.68
C LYS A 65 -1.27 8.20 -22.86
N LYS A 66 -1.51 7.60 -24.02
CA LYS A 66 -1.04 8.05 -25.34
C LYS A 66 -1.81 9.34 -25.66
N GLY A 67 -1.38 10.47 -25.12
CA GLY A 67 -2.01 11.76 -25.39
C GLY A 67 -1.71 12.85 -24.37
N LYS A 68 -0.84 13.78 -24.76
CA LYS A 68 -0.66 15.16 -24.27
C LYS A 68 -0.39 15.39 -22.76
N ASN A 69 0.86 15.79 -22.49
CA ASN A 69 1.27 16.85 -21.56
C ASN A 69 0.59 16.91 -20.18
N LYS A 70 1.07 16.07 -19.26
CA LYS A 70 1.66 16.46 -17.96
C LYS A 70 1.99 15.17 -17.23
N GLN A 71 3.13 14.57 -17.56
CA GLN A 71 3.68 13.55 -16.69
C GLN A 71 4.22 14.31 -15.47
N LEU A 72 3.36 14.49 -14.47
CA LEU A 72 3.77 14.87 -13.13
C LEU A 72 4.88 13.88 -12.75
N SER A 73 6.09 14.39 -12.65
CA SER A 73 7.25 13.74 -12.09
C SER A 73 6.90 13.24 -10.69
N GLY A 74 6.42 12.00 -10.59
CA GLY A 74 5.94 11.43 -9.34
C GLY A 74 6.27 9.95 -9.35
N LYS A 75 7.22 9.57 -8.50
CA LYS A 75 7.70 8.21 -8.17
C LYS A 75 6.94 7.06 -8.83
N LYS A 76 7.63 6.26 -9.65
CA LYS A 76 7.12 5.01 -10.24
C LYS A 76 6.70 4.07 -9.12
N VAL A 77 5.41 4.03 -8.81
CA VAL A 77 4.81 2.96 -8.02
C VAL A 77 4.77 1.73 -8.94
N GLY A 78 5.32 0.60 -8.49
CA GLY A 78 5.22 -0.67 -9.21
C GLY A 78 4.07 -1.52 -8.72
N TYR A 79 3.81 -1.51 -7.41
CA TYR A 79 2.77 -2.34 -6.80
C TYR A 79 2.00 -1.57 -5.73
N LEU A 80 0.70 -1.81 -5.65
CA LEU A 80 -0.22 -1.24 -4.68
C LEU A 80 -0.73 -2.34 -3.76
N TRP A 81 -0.70 -2.06 -2.46
CA TRP A 81 -1.16 -2.89 -1.37
C TRP A 81 -2.31 -2.15 -0.71
N LYS A 82 -3.52 -2.66 -0.85
CA LYS A 82 -4.73 -2.07 -0.27
C LYS A 82 -5.19 -2.95 0.89
N ILE A 83 -5.17 -2.36 2.07
CA ILE A 83 -5.48 -3.01 3.33
C ILE A 83 -6.79 -2.41 3.80
N PRO A 84 -7.91 -3.15 3.77
CA PRO A 84 -9.16 -2.69 4.35
C PRO A 84 -8.95 -2.35 5.82
N VAL A 85 -9.45 -1.18 6.21
CA VAL A 85 -9.54 -0.83 7.62
C VAL A 85 -10.84 -1.47 8.10
N THR A 86 -10.83 -2.77 8.37
CA THR A 86 -11.97 -3.43 9.01
C THR A 86 -12.14 -2.78 10.38
N GLN A 87 -13.09 -1.85 10.46
CA GLN A 87 -13.67 -1.41 11.71
C GLN A 87 -14.39 -2.63 12.28
N ASP A 88 -13.72 -3.38 13.15
CA ASP A 88 -14.43 -4.15 14.17
C ASP A 88 -15.05 -3.11 15.12
N GLU A 89 -16.16 -2.51 14.69
CA GLU A 89 -17.13 -1.92 15.61
C GLU A 89 -17.88 -3.10 16.23
N LYS A 90 -17.29 -3.66 17.28
CA LYS A 90 -17.97 -4.60 18.17
C LYS A 90 -18.55 -3.88 19.37
#